data_AF-A0A970SJH2-F1
#
_entry.id   AF-A0A970SJH2-F1
#
_cell.length_a   1.000
_cell.length_b   1.000
_cell.length_c   1.000
_cell.angle_alpha   90.00
_cell.angle_beta   90.00
_cell.angle_gamma   90.00
#
_symmetry.space_group_name_H-M   'P 1'
#
loop_
_entity.id
_entity.type
_entity.pdbx_description
1 polymer ?
#
loop_
_entity_poly.entity_id
_entity_poly.type
_entity_poly.pdbx_seq_one_letter_code
_entity_poly.pdbx_strand_id
1 'polypeptide(L)' 'MNKRSFGLVAVVVGFVIALLSLMADFIGIGSYPGINSSQLTGIVIGLLVVLIGIFLLRASNKKGD' A
#
# COMPACT_ATOMS: atom_id res chain seq x y z
N MET A 1 20.34 2.47 -4.43
CA MET A 1 19.16 1.91 -5.14
C MET A 1 18.69 2.89 -6.19
N ASN A 2 18.32 2.43 -7.39
CA ASN A 2 17.78 3.29 -8.44
C ASN A 2 16.34 3.74 -8.09
N LYS A 3 15.93 4.94 -8.48
CA LYS A 3 14.61 5.52 -8.14
C LYS A 3 13.44 4.67 -8.64
N ARG A 4 13.64 3.98 -9.77
CA ARG A 4 12.71 2.97 -10.28
C ARG A 4 12.56 1.78 -9.33
N SER A 5 13.65 1.21 -8.84
CA SER A 5 13.62 0.08 -7.90
C SER A 5 12.92 0.46 -6.60
N PHE A 6 13.18 1.67 -6.09
CA PHE A 6 12.51 2.18 -4.89
C PHE A 6 11.00 2.37 -5.10
N GLY A 7 10.59 2.93 -6.24
CA GLY A 7 9.17 3.08 -6.59
C GLY A 7 8.44 1.74 -6.71
N LEU A 8 9.07 0.73 -7.32
CA LEU A 8 8.54 -0.64 -7.42
C LEU A 8 8.36 -1.28 -6.04
N VAL A 9 9.37 -1.17 -5.18
CA VAL A 9 9.29 -1.67 -3.80
C VAL A 9 8.16 -0.98 -3.04
N ALA A 10 8.01 0.34 -3.17
CA ALA A 10 6.92 1.06 -2.53
C ALA A 10 5.53 0.59 -3.01
N VAL A 11 5.35 0.35 -4.32
CA VAL A 11 4.08 -0.20 -4.85
C VAL A 11 3.79 -1.58 -4.27
N VAL A 12 4.78 -2.49 -4.28
CA VAL A 12 4.60 -3.86 -3.78
C VAL A 12 4.29 -3.86 -2.28
N VAL A 13 5.05 -3.10 -1.49
CA VAL A 13 4.83 -2.99 -0.04
C VAL A 13 3.46 -2.40 0.28
N GLY A 14 3.07 -1.30 -0.39
CA GLY A 14 1.76 -0.70 -0.19
C GLY A 14 0.62 -1.65 -0.54
N PHE A 15 0.76 -2.42 -1.63
CA PHE A 15 -0.24 -3.38 -2.06
C PHE A 15 -0.41 -4.54 -1.06
N VAL A 16 0.70 -5.06 -0.54
CA VAL A 16 0.69 -6.09 0.51
C VAL A 16 0.01 -5.58 1.79
N ILE A 17 0.34 -4.34 2.22
CA ILE A 17 -0.30 -3.73 3.40
C ILE A 17 -1.82 -3.59 3.20
N ALA A 18 -2.25 -3.12 2.02
CA ALA A 18 -3.66 -2.99 1.70
C ALA A 18 -4.40 -4.34 1.72
N LEU A 19 -3.79 -5.38 1.14
CA LEU A 19 -4.35 -6.75 1.15
C LEU A 19 -4.45 -7.34 2.56
N LEU A 20 -3.40 -7.22 3.37
CA LEU A 20 -3.40 -7.69 4.75
C LEU A 20 -4.46 -6.97 5.60
N SER A 21 -4.65 -5.68 5.34
CA SER A 21 -5.70 -4.90 6.01
C SER A 21 -7.08 -5.36 5.58
N LEU A 22 -7.30 -5.63 4.28
CA LEU A 22 -8.57 -6.18 3.79
C LEU A 22 -8.87 -7.55 4.40
N MET A 23 -7.83 -8.36 4.59
CA MET A 23 -7.92 -9.69 5.17
C MET A 23 -8.00 -9.70 6.70
N ALA A 24 -7.89 -8.55 7.39
CA ALA A 24 -7.81 -8.49 8.85
C ALA A 24 -8.94 -9.25 9.56
N ASP A 25 -10.16 -9.21 9.00
CA ASP A 25 -11.31 -9.96 9.52
C ASP A 25 -11.13 -11.49 9.41
N PHE A 26 -10.50 -11.97 8.33
CA PHE A 26 -10.19 -13.39 8.12
C PHE A 26 -9.08 -13.89 9.04
N ILE A 27 -8.10 -13.03 9.36
CA ILE A 27 -6.97 -13.38 10.25
C ILE A 27 -7.28 -13.13 11.73
N GLY A 28 -8.49 -12.64 12.04
CA GLY A 28 -8.95 -12.40 13.41
C GLY A 28 -8.26 -11.24 14.12
N ILE A 29 -7.60 -10.34 13.39
CA ILE A 29 -6.91 -9.18 13.97
C ILE A 29 -7.91 -8.02 14.09
N GLY A 30 -8.31 -7.69 15.32
CA GLY A 30 -9.24 -6.59 15.61
C GLY A 30 -10.69 -7.02 15.82
N SER A 31 -10.89 -8.15 16.50
CA SER A 31 -12.18 -8.81 16.76
C SER A 31 -13.20 -7.89 17.47
N TYR A 32 -13.97 -7.15 16.68
CA TYR A 32 -15.19 -6.43 17.06
C TYR A 32 -16.17 -6.58 15.89
N PRO A 33 -17.47 -6.82 16.11
CA PRO A 33 -18.40 -7.07 14.99
C PRO A 33 -18.51 -5.84 14.07
N GLY A 34 -18.14 -5.99 12.79
CA GLY A 34 -18.20 -4.95 11.75
C GLY A 34 -16.84 -4.51 11.21
N ILE A 35 -16.82 -3.50 10.34
CA ILE A 35 -15.57 -2.90 9.82
C ILE A 35 -14.88 -2.14 10.97
N ASN A 36 -13.71 -2.63 11.39
CA ASN A 36 -12.94 -2.00 12.46
C ASN A 36 -12.19 -0.76 11.95
N SER A 37 -12.10 0.30 12.77
CA SER A 37 -11.28 1.49 12.48
C SER A 37 -9.82 1.15 12.16
N SER A 38 -9.27 0.09 12.76
CA SER A 38 -7.92 -0.41 12.45
C SER A 38 -7.83 -0.99 11.03
N GLN A 39 -8.88 -1.67 10.56
CA GLN A 39 -8.96 -2.20 9.21
C GLN A 39 -8.99 -1.07 8.17
N LEU A 40 -9.85 -0.07 8.40
CA LEU A 40 -9.96 1.09 7.52
C LEU A 40 -8.65 1.88 7.47
N THR A 41 -8.00 2.06 8.62
CA THR A 41 -6.70 2.74 8.71
C THR A 41 -5.63 2.00 7.91
N GLY A 42 -5.55 0.68 8.05
CA GLY A 42 -4.61 -0.15 7.29
C GLY A 42 -4.85 -0.07 5.77
N ILE A 43 -6.11 -0.12 5.34
CA ILE A 43 -6.50 0.03 3.93
C ILE A 43 -6.06 1.39 3.38
N VAL A 44 -6.35 2.47 4.11
CA VAL A 44 -6.00 3.85 3.71
C VAL A 44 -4.48 4.02 3.62
N ILE A 45 -3.73 3.56 4.62
CA ILE A 45 -2.27 3.63 4.62
C ILE A 45 -1.69 2.83 3.44
N GLY A 46 -2.16 1.60 3.22
CA GLY A 46 -1.72 0.76 2.11
C GLY A 46 -1.95 1.44 0.76
N LEU A 47 -3.16 2.01 0.55
CA LEU A 47 -3.49 2.76 -0.66
C LEU A 47 -2.59 3.98 -0.86
N LEU A 48 -2.33 4.77 0.18
CA LEU A 48 -1.44 5.93 0.09
C LEU A 48 -0.02 5.52 -0.32
N VAL A 49 0.51 4.43 0.24
CA VAL A 49 1.84 3.91 -0.10
C VAL A 49 1.89 3.43 -1.56
N VAL A 50 0.84 2.76 -2.05
CA VAL A 50 0.72 2.38 -3.48
C VAL A 50 0.75 3.63 -4.37
N LEU A 51 -0.05 4.65 -4.05
CA LEU A 51 -0.13 5.88 -4.85
C LEU A 51 1.21 6.62 -4.91
N ILE A 52 1.93 6.69 -3.78
CA ILE A 52 3.27 7.27 -3.72
C ILE A 52 4.25 6.47 -4.58
N GLY A 53 4.20 5.13 -4.51
CA GLY A 53 5.02 4.26 -5.35
C GLY A 53 4.78 4.47 -6.85
N ILE A 54 3.51 4.54 -7.28
CA ILE A 54 3.12 4.80 -8.67
C ILE A 54 3.61 6.19 -9.12
N PHE A 55 3.46 7.21 -8.27
CA PHE A 55 3.94 8.55 -8.56
C PHE A 55 5.45 8.59 -8.78
N LEU A 56 6.23 7.93 -7.92
CA LEU A 56 7.69 7.85 -8.04
C LEU A 56 8.15 7.08 -9.28
N LEU A 57 7.43 6.03 -9.67
CA LEU A 57 7.69 5.29 -10.92
C LEU A 57 7.42 6.17 -12.14
N ARG A 58 6.28 6.88 -12.17
CA ARG A 58 5.95 7.81 -13.26
C ARG A 58 6.95 8.96 -13.36
N ALA A 59 7.33 9.56 -12.23
CA ALA A 59 8.32 10.63 -12.19
C ALA A 59 9.72 10.16 -12.63
N SER A 60 10.08 8.89 -12.38
CA SER A 60 11.34 8.31 -12.87
C SER A 60 11.31 7.98 -14.36
N ASN A 61 10.16 7.62 -14.92
CA ASN A 61 10.03 7.39 -16.37
C ASN A 61 10.10 8.70 -17.16
N LYS A 62 9.51 9.80 -16.65
CA LYS A 62 9.55 11.12 -17.31
C LYS A 62 10.95 11.75 -17.42
N LYS A 63 11.94 11.26 -16.68
CA LYS A 63 13.35 11.72 -16.78
C LYS A 63 14.18 10.95 -17.81
N GLY A 64 13.59 9.99 -18.50
CA GLY A 64 14.26 9.17 -19.53
C GLY A 64 13.85 9.49 -20.97
N ASP A 65 12.96 10.46 -21.19
CA ASP A 65 12.62 11.06 -22.49
C ASP A 65 13.24 12.47 -22.57
#